data_AF-A0A973XF99-F1
#
_entry.id   AF-A0A973XF99-F1
#
_cell.length_a   1.000
_cell.length_b   1.000
_cell.length_c   1.000
_cell.angle_alpha   90.00
_cell.angle_beta   90.00
_cell.angle_gamma   90.00
#
_symmetry.space_group_name_H-M   'P 1'
#
loop_
_entity.id
_entity.type
_entity.pdbx_description
1 polymer ?
#
loop_
_entity_poly.entity_id
_entity_poly.type
_entity_poly.pdbx_seq_one_letter_code
_entity_poly.pdbx_strand_id
1 'polypeptide(L)'
;MSADFETALASFFAGVQKIHADYMDKNYPTNDREPWRLDRGKRYVRVVHGGSVYCFVDTTNGAVLKAAGWKGPAKHARGNVLDDKNGLGWMGPYGPAHVR
;
A
#
# COMPACT_ATOMS: atom_id res chain seq x y z
N MET A 1 -4.05 6.57 16.76
CA MET A 1 -4.87 6.14 15.61
C MET A 1 -6.25 5.76 16.11
N SER A 2 -7.31 6.05 15.34
CA SER A 2 -8.66 5.58 15.64
C SER A 2 -8.84 4.10 15.26
N ALA A 3 -9.82 3.43 15.86
CA ALA A 3 -10.18 2.06 15.50
C ALA A 3 -10.55 1.94 14.01
N ASP A 4 -11.29 2.92 13.49
CA ASP A 4 -11.71 2.97 12.08
C ASP A 4 -10.51 2.99 11.13
N PHE A 5 -9.46 3.74 11.46
CA PHE A 5 -8.25 3.78 10.65
C PHE A 5 -7.55 2.42 10.63
N GLU A 6 -7.44 1.74 11.78
CA GLU A 6 -6.77 0.43 11.84
C GLU A 6 -7.54 -0.63 11.05
N THR A 7 -8.88 -0.63 11.13
CA THR A 7 -9.73 -1.50 10.29
C THR A 7 -9.56 -1.17 8.80
N ALA A 8 -9.60 0.11 8.43
CA ALA A 8 -9.41 0.55 7.05
C ALA A 8 -8.02 0.19 6.50
N LEU A 9 -6.97 0.36 7.31
CA LEU A 9 -5.60 -0.01 6.97
C LEU A 9 -5.44 -1.52 6.80
N ALA A 10 -6.04 -2.32 7.68
CA ALA A 10 -5.99 -3.77 7.58
C ALA A 10 -6.68 -4.28 6.31
N SER A 11 -7.87 -3.75 6.00
CA SER A 11 -8.58 -4.03 4.75
C SER A 11 -7.76 -3.62 3.53
N PHE A 12 -7.16 -2.42 3.55
CA PHE A 12 -6.32 -1.93 2.45
C PHE A 12 -5.10 -2.84 2.24
N PHE A 13 -4.46 -3.24 3.33
CA PHE A 13 -3.31 -4.13 3.29
C PHE A 13 -3.65 -5.50 2.67
N ALA A 14 -4.78 -6.08 3.05
CA ALA A 14 -5.27 -7.31 2.42
C ALA A 14 -5.57 -7.10 0.92
N GLY A 15 -6.14 -5.96 0.56
CA GLY A 15 -6.42 -5.60 -0.84
C GLY A 15 -5.15 -5.51 -1.70
N VAL A 16 -4.10 -4.85 -1.22
CA VAL A 16 -2.83 -4.76 -1.98
C VAL A 16 -2.13 -6.11 -2.11
N GLN A 17 -2.19 -6.95 -1.07
CA GLN A 17 -1.68 -8.32 -1.13
C GLN A 17 -2.42 -9.14 -2.19
N LYS A 18 -3.75 -9.01 -2.26
CA LYS A 18 -4.56 -9.69 -3.27
C LYS A 18 -4.24 -9.23 -4.70
N ILE A 19 -4.13 -7.92 -4.93
CA ILE A 19 -3.76 -7.37 -6.26
C ILE A 19 -2.42 -7.95 -6.73
N HIS A 20 -1.44 -8.03 -5.82
CA HIS A 20 -0.15 -8.61 -6.11
C HIS A 20 -0.23 -10.12 -6.37
N ALA A 21 -0.89 -10.86 -5.48
CA ALA A 21 -1.04 -12.31 -5.59
C ALA A 21 -1.73 -12.72 -6.90
N ASP A 22 -2.86 -12.09 -7.23
CA ASP A 22 -3.60 -12.37 -8.47
C ASP A 22 -2.73 -12.17 -9.72
N TYR A 23 -1.88 -11.14 -9.72
CA TYR A 23 -0.93 -10.90 -10.81
C TYR A 23 0.20 -11.94 -10.84
N MET A 24 0.75 -12.31 -9.68
CA MET A 24 1.83 -13.31 -9.61
C MET A 24 1.35 -14.71 -9.95
N ASP A 25 0.16 -15.11 -9.52
CA ASP A 25 -0.41 -16.41 -9.83
C ASP A 25 -0.70 -16.55 -11.33
N LYS A 26 -1.13 -15.46 -11.96
CA LYS A 26 -1.40 -15.43 -13.41
C LYS A 26 -0.12 -15.47 -14.26
N ASN A 27 0.90 -14.71 -13.89
CA ASN A 27 2.06 -14.46 -14.78
C ASN A 27 3.33 -15.20 -14.35
N TYR A 28 3.45 -15.54 -13.06
CA TYR A 28 4.65 -16.11 -12.44
C TYR A 28 4.29 -17.16 -11.36
N PRO A 29 3.49 -18.20 -11.69
CA PRO A 29 2.94 -19.14 -10.71
C PRO A 29 4.01 -19.94 -9.95
N THR A 30 5.21 -20.11 -10.52
CA THR A 30 6.31 -20.87 -9.94
C THR A 30 7.30 -20.04 -9.14
N ASN A 31 7.19 -18.71 -9.16
CA ASN A 31 8.12 -17.84 -8.43
C ASN A 31 7.85 -17.90 -6.92
N ASP A 32 8.89 -17.78 -6.11
CA ASP A 32 8.72 -17.65 -4.67
C ASP A 32 7.95 -16.36 -4.31
N ARG A 33 7.21 -16.41 -3.21
CA ARG A 33 6.42 -15.28 -2.72
C ARG A 33 7.18 -14.56 -1.62
N GLU A 34 7.51 -13.30 -1.89
CA GLU A 34 8.18 -12.42 -0.93
C GLU A 34 7.24 -12.00 0.22
N PRO A 35 7.77 -11.78 1.42
CA PRO A 35 6.95 -11.44 2.58
C PRO A 35 6.42 -10.00 2.49
N TRP A 36 5.25 -9.80 3.08
CA TRP A 36 4.65 -8.48 3.27
C TRP A 36 4.72 -8.05 4.72
N ARG A 37 4.88 -6.75 4.97
CA ARG A 37 4.76 -6.19 6.32
C ARG A 37 4.35 -4.72 6.33
N LEU A 38 3.88 -4.28 7.49
CA LEU A 38 3.57 -2.88 7.80
C LEU A 38 4.60 -2.34 8.80
N ASP A 39 5.46 -1.43 8.35
CA ASP A 39 6.40 -0.73 9.22
C ASP A 39 5.76 0.59 9.71
N ARG A 40 5.52 0.71 11.01
CA ARG A 40 4.89 1.91 11.60
C ARG A 40 5.93 2.98 11.95
N GLY A 41 5.81 4.15 11.33
CA GLY A 41 6.55 5.35 11.70
C GLY A 41 5.69 6.36 12.46
N LYS A 42 6.27 7.54 12.76
CA LYS A 42 5.58 8.62 13.48
C LYS A 42 4.32 9.14 12.76
N ARG A 43 4.41 9.32 11.43
CA ARG A 43 3.32 9.85 10.59
C ARG A 43 2.86 8.88 9.51
N TYR A 44 3.73 8.00 9.05
CA TYR A 44 3.42 7.11 7.94
C TYR A 44 3.49 5.66 8.39
N VAL A 45 2.52 4.87 7.98
CA VAL A 45 2.68 3.42 7.89
C VAL A 45 3.26 3.11 6.52
N ARG A 46 4.39 2.41 6.50
CA ARG A 46 5.05 2.00 5.28
C ARG A 46 4.65 0.57 4.95
N VAL A 47 4.06 0.36 3.78
CA VAL A 47 3.75 -0.97 3.25
C VAL A 47 4.98 -1.48 2.52
N VAL A 48 5.51 -2.62 2.97
CA VAL A 48 6.74 -3.20 2.42
C VAL A 48 6.44 -4.57 1.84
N HIS A 49 7.01 -4.83 0.67
CA HIS A 49 6.99 -6.14 0.01
C HIS A 49 8.44 -6.56 -0.31
N GLY A 50 8.86 -7.68 0.25
CA GLY A 50 10.26 -8.12 0.24
C GLY A 50 11.20 -7.03 0.77
N GLY A 51 12.12 -6.60 -0.08
CA GLY A 51 13.09 -5.52 0.21
C GLY A 51 12.67 -4.12 -0.23
N SER A 52 11.46 -3.91 -0.76
CA SER A 52 11.05 -2.65 -1.40
C SER A 52 9.81 -2.01 -0.78
N VAL A 53 9.78 -0.67 -0.80
CA VAL A 53 8.59 0.08 -0.36
C VAL A 53 7.53 0.07 -1.44
N TYR A 54 6.37 -0.49 -1.11
CA TYR A 54 5.23 -0.54 -2.01
C TYR A 54 4.47 0.79 -2.00
N CYS A 55 4.08 1.28 -0.82
CA CYS A 55 3.49 2.61 -0.63
C CYS A 55 3.62 3.09 0.82
N PHE A 56 3.13 4.30 1.09
CA PHE A 56 2.92 4.82 2.43
C PHE A 56 1.45 5.16 2.65
N VAL A 57 0.97 5.01 3.87
CA VAL A 57 -0.33 5.51 4.33
C VAL A 57 -0.09 6.56 5.41
N ASP A 58 -0.60 7.77 5.20
CA ASP A 58 -0.52 8.85 6.19
C ASP A 58 -1.54 8.61 7.31
N THR A 59 -1.05 8.50 8.54
CA THR A 59 -1.89 8.22 9.72
C THR A 59 -2.74 9.41 10.16
N THR A 60 -2.46 10.61 9.65
CA THR A 60 -3.20 11.82 10.00
C THR A 60 -4.49 11.98 9.22
N ASN A 61 -4.56 11.45 8.00
CA ASN A 61 -5.69 11.68 7.10
C ASN A 61 -6.06 10.46 6.23
N GLY A 62 -5.34 9.33 6.33
CA GLY A 62 -5.61 8.12 5.55
C GLY A 62 -5.06 8.13 4.12
N ALA A 63 -4.36 9.18 3.70
CA ALA A 63 -3.89 9.29 2.31
C ALA A 63 -2.90 8.18 1.95
N VAL A 64 -3.15 7.50 0.83
CA VAL A 64 -2.23 6.54 0.21
C VAL A 64 -1.27 7.32 -0.69
N LEU A 65 0.02 7.16 -0.46
CA LEU A 65 1.07 7.93 -1.13
C LEU A 65 2.09 6.99 -1.79
N LYS A 66 2.56 7.35 -2.98
CA LYS A 66 3.64 6.63 -3.66
C LYS A 66 4.96 6.82 -2.93
N ALA A 67 5.79 5.78 -2.85
CA ALA A 67 7.14 5.92 -2.32
C ALA A 67 8.00 6.86 -3.19
N ALA A 68 8.70 7.81 -2.56
CA ALA A 68 9.80 8.57 -3.20
C ALA A 68 11.17 8.00 -2.80
N GLY A 69 11.21 7.19 -1.74
CA GLY A 69 12.36 6.44 -1.28
C GLY A 69 12.01 5.64 -0.02
N TRP A 70 13.01 5.01 0.60
CA TRP A 70 12.79 4.19 1.80
C TRP A 70 12.18 4.98 2.97
N LYS A 71 12.63 6.24 3.13
CA LYS A 71 12.31 7.08 4.29
C LYS A 71 11.00 7.86 4.15
N GLY A 72 10.41 7.95 2.96
CA GLY A 72 9.20 8.74 2.80
C GLY A 72 8.53 8.74 1.43
N PRO A 73 7.30 9.28 1.40
CA PRO A 73 6.48 9.33 0.20
C PRO A 73 6.78 10.53 -0.72
N ALA A 74 6.27 10.43 -1.94
CA ALA A 74 6.05 11.56 -2.83
C ALA A 74 4.83 12.38 -2.38
N LYS A 75 4.71 13.62 -2.87
CA LYS A 75 3.73 14.61 -2.37
C LYS A 75 2.26 14.27 -2.63
N HIS A 76 1.94 13.66 -3.77
CA HIS A 76 0.55 13.53 -4.22
C HIS A 76 -0.12 12.25 -3.68
N ALA A 77 -1.39 12.33 -3.27
CA ALA A 77 -2.18 11.16 -2.89
C ALA A 77 -2.61 10.35 -4.11
N ARG A 78 -2.68 9.03 -3.97
CA ARG A 78 -3.16 8.06 -4.98
C ARG A 78 -4.49 7.41 -4.57
N GLY A 79 -5.04 7.85 -3.45
CA GLY A 79 -6.26 7.32 -2.85
C GLY A 79 -6.26 7.62 -1.35
N ASN A 80 -7.29 7.17 -0.67
CA ASN A 80 -7.40 7.27 0.78
C ASN A 80 -7.96 5.96 1.34
N VAL A 81 -7.35 5.39 2.38
CA VAL A 81 -7.87 4.15 2.99
C VAL A 81 -9.29 4.32 3.56
N LEU A 82 -9.71 5.56 3.80
CA LEU A 82 -11.05 5.92 4.29
C LEU A 82 -12.04 6.27 3.15
N ASP A 83 -11.64 6.18 1.88
CA ASP A 83 -12.54 6.38 0.74
C ASP A 83 -13.32 5.10 0.37
N ASP A 84 -14.32 5.23 -0.49
CA ASP A 84 -15.18 4.12 -0.95
C ASP A 84 -14.40 2.99 -1.64
N LYS A 85 -13.21 3.29 -2.18
CA LYS A 85 -12.31 2.31 -2.82
C LYS A 85 -11.24 1.81 -1.86
N ASN A 86 -11.30 2.21 -0.59
CA ASN A 86 -10.33 1.90 0.44
C ASN A 86 -8.88 2.22 -0.01
N GLY A 87 -8.69 3.22 -0.88
CA GLY A 87 -7.39 3.63 -1.41
C GLY A 87 -6.81 2.71 -2.50
N LEU A 88 -7.54 1.68 -2.93
CA LEU A 88 -7.07 0.70 -3.92
C LEU A 88 -7.18 1.18 -5.37
N GLY A 89 -7.91 2.27 -5.63
CA GLY A 89 -8.28 2.69 -6.99
C GLY A 89 -7.12 2.99 -7.95
N TRP A 90 -5.91 3.22 -7.43
CA TRP A 90 -4.69 3.47 -8.21
C TRP A 90 -3.57 2.49 -7.90
N MET A 91 -3.88 1.40 -7.21
CA MET A 91 -2.92 0.39 -6.80
C MET A 91 -2.73 -0.66 -7.91
N GLY A 92 -1.49 -0.93 -8.27
CA GLY A 92 -1.11 -2.00 -9.18
C GLY A 92 -0.23 -3.05 -8.50
N PRO A 93 0.15 -4.14 -9.17
CA PRO A 93 0.87 -5.27 -8.56
C PRO A 93 2.24 -4.88 -7.95
N TYR A 94 2.80 -3.73 -8.35
CA TYR A 94 4.09 -3.22 -7.88
C TYR A 94 4.02 -1.85 -7.21
N GLY A 95 2.81 -1.40 -6.84
CA GLY A 95 2.60 -0.18 -6.07
C GLY A 95 1.67 0.83 -6.78
N PRO A 96 1.55 2.05 -6.23
CA PRO A 96 0.67 3.07 -6.78
C PRO A 96 1.15 3.57 -8.15
N ALA A 97 0.20 3.79 -9.05
CA ALA A 97 0.44 4.38 -10.36
C ALA A 97 1.01 5.81 -10.29
N HIS A 98 1.68 6.23 -11.36
CA HIS A 98 2.10 7.63 -11.53
C HIS A 98 0.88 8.52 -11.72
N VAL A 99 0.92 9.73 -11.12
CA VAL A 99 -0.05 10.77 -11.50
C VAL A 99 0.33 11.23 -12.90
N ARG A 100 -0.65 11.28 -13.80
CA ARG A 100 -0.51 11.91 -15.11
C ARG A 100 -0.85 13.39 -14.99
#